data_AF-A0A2B0WXK4-F1
#
_entry.id   AF-A0A2B0WXK4-F1
#
_cell.length_a   1.000
_cell.length_b   1.000
_cell.length_c   1.000
_cell.angle_alpha   90.00
_cell.angle_beta   90.00
_cell.angle_gamma   90.00
#
_symmetry.space_group_name_H-M   'P 1'
#
loop_
_entity.id
_entity.type
_entity.pdbx_description
1 polymer ?
#
loop_
_entity_poly.entity_id
_entity_poly.type
_entity_poly.pdbx_seq_one_letter_code
_entity_poly.pdbx_strand_id
1 'polypeptide(L)'
;MSNPDKDLEDLKKEAARRAKEEARKRLVAKHDAEISKLEEENREKEKALPKNNDMTVEEAKRRAAAAAKAKAAALAKQKREGTEEVTEEEKAKAKAKAAAAAK
;
A
#
# COMPACT_ATOMS: atom_id res chain seq x y z
N MET A 1 3.99 5.81 41.88
CA MET A 1 4.23 4.37 41.71
C MET A 1 3.34 3.92 40.57
N SER A 2 3.90 3.52 39.42
CA SER A 2 3.10 2.93 38.34
C SER A 2 2.61 1.56 38.77
N ASN A 3 1.40 1.21 38.37
CA ASN A 3 0.79 -0.06 38.74
C ASN A 3 1.25 -1.11 37.72
N PRO A 4 2.00 -2.15 38.13
CA PRO A 4 2.62 -3.08 37.18
C PRO A 4 1.63 -3.80 36.27
N ASP A 5 0.40 -4.02 36.72
CA ASP A 5 -0.68 -4.56 35.88
C ASP A 5 -1.09 -3.63 34.73
N LYS A 6 -1.12 -2.31 34.97
CA LYS A 6 -1.42 -1.32 33.93
C LYS A 6 -0.30 -1.25 32.90
N ASP A 7 0.95 -1.31 33.34
CA ASP A 7 2.11 -1.32 32.44
C ASP A 7 2.10 -2.54 31.51
N LEU A 8 1.68 -3.71 32.01
CA LEU A 8 1.55 -4.92 31.20
C LEU A 8 0.42 -4.82 30.15
N GLU A 9 -0.71 -4.25 30.53
CA GLU A 9 -1.84 -4.03 29.62
C GLU A 9 -1.51 -2.99 28.55
N ASP A 10 -0.84 -1.90 28.93
CA ASP A 10 -0.37 -0.88 28.00
C ASP A 10 0.68 -1.45 27.04
N LEU A 11 1.60 -2.30 27.50
CA LEU A 11 2.58 -2.95 26.63
C LEU A 11 1.91 -3.88 25.60
N LYS A 12 0.87 -4.64 26.01
CA LYS A 12 0.09 -5.48 25.07
C LYS A 12 -0.65 -4.64 24.04
N LYS A 13 -1.20 -3.50 24.45
CA LYS A 13 -1.91 -2.57 23.56
C LYS A 13 -0.95 -1.86 22.58
N GLU A 14 0.21 -1.44 23.06
CA GLU A 14 1.31 -0.87 22.28
C GLU A 14 1.82 -1.88 21.24
N ALA A 15 2.09 -3.13 21.65
CA ALA A 15 2.52 -4.18 20.73
C ALA A 15 1.48 -4.48 19.65
N ALA A 16 0.20 -4.55 20.03
CA ALA A 16 -0.89 -4.71 19.07
C ALA A 16 -1.03 -3.50 18.12
N ARG A 17 -0.69 -2.28 18.57
CA ARG A 17 -0.67 -1.09 17.71
C ARG A 17 0.48 -1.14 16.71
N ARG A 18 1.67 -1.51 17.18
CA ARG A 18 2.88 -1.63 16.34
C ARG A 18 2.72 -2.70 15.26
N ALA A 19 2.13 -3.86 15.59
CA ALA A 19 1.85 -4.90 14.61
C ALA A 19 0.92 -4.41 13.48
N LYS A 20 -0.10 -3.62 13.82
CA LYS A 20 -1.03 -3.00 12.85
C LYS A 20 -0.36 -1.93 12.00
N GLU A 21 0.45 -1.08 12.61
CA GLU A 21 1.20 -0.05 11.92
C GLU A 21 2.22 -0.65 10.95
N GLU A 22 2.89 -1.74 11.34
CA GLU A 22 3.81 -2.46 10.48
C GLU A 22 3.10 -3.13 9.30
N ALA A 23 1.92 -3.73 9.50
CA ALA A 23 1.12 -4.29 8.40
C ALA A 23 0.76 -3.20 7.36
N ARG A 24 0.30 -2.03 7.81
CA ARG A 24 0.04 -0.88 6.93
C ARG A 24 1.29 -0.43 6.20
N LYS A 25 2.42 -0.32 6.91
CA LYS A 25 3.70 0.06 6.31
C LYS A 25 4.13 -0.93 5.21
N ARG A 26 3.92 -2.23 5.41
CA ARG A 26 4.21 -3.27 4.42
C ARG A 26 3.32 -3.16 3.18
N LEU A 27 2.06 -2.75 3.31
CA LEU A 27 1.19 -2.53 2.15
C LEU A 27 1.58 -1.30 1.36
N VAL A 28 1.89 -0.19 2.06
CA VAL A 28 2.43 1.01 1.41
C VAL A 28 3.70 0.67 0.65
N ALA A 29 4.64 -0.05 1.27
CA ALA A 29 5.86 -0.49 0.62
C ALA A 29 5.62 -1.41 -0.60
N LYS A 30 4.59 -2.27 -0.58
CA LYS A 30 4.20 -3.08 -1.74
C LYS A 30 3.68 -2.22 -2.89
N HIS A 31 2.82 -1.24 -2.62
CA HIS A 31 2.31 -0.33 -3.64
C HIS A 31 3.42 0.56 -4.21
N ASP A 32 4.31 1.06 -3.36
CA ASP A 32 5.46 1.85 -3.80
C ASP A 32 6.39 1.01 -4.68
N ALA A 33 6.65 -0.25 -4.32
CA ALA A 33 7.42 -1.16 -5.15
C ALA A 33 6.74 -1.48 -6.49
N GLU A 34 5.42 -1.65 -6.53
CA GLU A 34 4.65 -1.84 -7.76
C GLU A 34 4.74 -0.62 -8.68
N ILE A 35 4.65 0.59 -8.11
CA ILE A 35 4.82 1.86 -8.83
C ILE A 35 6.25 1.98 -9.39
N SER A 36 7.28 1.73 -8.58
CA SER A 36 8.67 1.78 -9.03
C SER A 36 8.97 0.78 -10.15
N LYS A 37 8.43 -0.45 -10.05
CA LYS A 37 8.58 -1.46 -11.10
C LYS A 37 7.93 -1.02 -12.42
N LEU A 38 6.75 -0.42 -12.35
CA LEU A 38 6.04 0.14 -13.51
C LEU A 38 6.83 1.29 -14.16
N GLU A 39 7.49 2.12 -13.35
CA GLU A 39 8.30 3.24 -13.83
C GLU A 39 9.61 2.75 -14.48
N GLU A 40 10.26 1.75 -13.89
CA GLU A 40 11.46 1.11 -14.44
C GLU A 40 11.19 0.36 -15.74
N GLU A 41 10.10 -0.42 -15.81
CA GLU A 41 9.68 -1.10 -17.04
C GLU A 41 9.38 -0.11 -18.17
N ASN A 42 8.74 1.03 -17.86
CA ASN A 42 8.51 2.08 -18.84
C ASN A 42 9.83 2.72 -19.31
N ARG A 43 10.79 2.91 -18.41
CA ARG A 43 12.11 3.48 -18.74
C ARG A 43 12.95 2.53 -19.59
N GLU A 44 12.91 1.24 -19.31
CA GLU A 44 13.53 0.21 -20.17
C GLU A 44 12.88 0.19 -21.55
N LYS A 45 11.56 0.26 -21.65
CA LYS A 45 10.84 0.35 -22.93
C LYS A 45 11.22 1.58 -23.74
N GLU A 46 11.48 2.72 -23.07
CA GLU A 46 11.97 3.93 -23.74
C GLU A 46 13.41 3.77 -24.23
N LYS A 47 14.28 3.18 -23.41
CA LYS A 47 15.71 2.99 -23.73
C LYS A 47 15.98 1.89 -24.76
N ALA A 48 15.16 0.84 -24.79
CA ALA A 48 15.26 -0.28 -25.72
C ALA A 48 14.78 0.05 -27.13
N LEU A 49 14.22 1.25 -27.34
CA LEU A 49 13.76 1.64 -28.66
C LEU A 49 14.91 2.15 -29.55
N PRO A 50 14.88 1.81 -30.86
CA PRO A 50 15.82 2.38 -31.81
C PRO A 50 15.64 3.90 -31.88
N LYS A 51 16.74 4.64 -31.76
CA LYS A 51 16.80 6.12 -31.81
C LYS A 51 16.43 6.72 -33.17
N ASN A 52 15.92 5.91 -34.10
CA ASN A 52 15.54 6.37 -35.43
C ASN A 52 14.22 7.13 -35.30
N ASN A 53 14.31 8.43 -35.60
CA ASN A 53 13.39 9.54 -35.30
C ASN A 53 11.93 9.43 -35.79
N ASP A 54 11.42 8.25 -36.13
CA ASP A 54 10.03 8.03 -36.59
C ASP A 54 9.07 7.57 -35.48
N MET A 55 9.46 7.72 -34.20
CA MET A 55 8.44 7.81 -33.16
C MET A 55 7.71 9.14 -33.35
N THR A 56 6.56 9.09 -34.02
CA THR A 56 5.65 10.24 -34.08
C THR A 56 5.44 10.76 -32.65
N VAL A 57 5.46 12.08 -32.47
CA VAL A 57 5.19 12.72 -31.16
C VAL A 57 3.91 12.18 -30.51
N GLU A 58 2.95 11.74 -31.33
CA GLU A 58 1.74 11.02 -30.92
C GLU A 58 2.02 9.68 -30.21
N GLU A 59 2.94 8.85 -30.69
CA GLU A 59 3.28 7.57 -30.04
C GLU A 59 3.98 7.80 -28.70
N ALA A 60 4.93 8.74 -28.65
CA ALA A 60 5.57 9.15 -27.41
C ALA A 60 4.54 9.68 -26.39
N LYS A 61 3.59 10.50 -26.84
CA LYS A 61 2.52 11.04 -26.01
C LYS A 61 1.54 9.96 -25.54
N ARG A 62 1.18 8.99 -26.38
CA ARG A 62 0.36 7.84 -25.99
C ARG A 62 1.03 6.98 -24.93
N ARG A 63 2.33 6.73 -25.05
CA ARG A 63 3.11 5.96 -24.05
C ARG A 63 3.22 6.70 -22.73
N ALA A 64 3.52 8.00 -22.75
CA ALA A 64 3.52 8.83 -21.55
C ALA A 64 2.14 8.85 -20.86
N ALA A 65 1.05 8.94 -21.63
CA ALA A 65 -0.31 8.88 -21.11
C ALA A 65 -0.65 7.49 -20.51
N ALA A 66 -0.19 6.41 -21.12
CA ALA A 66 -0.37 5.05 -20.59
C ALA A 66 0.41 4.84 -19.27
N ALA A 67 1.65 5.33 -19.19
CA ALA A 67 2.45 5.29 -17.97
C ALA A 67 1.80 6.12 -16.84
N ALA A 68 1.32 7.33 -17.15
CA ALA A 68 0.59 8.17 -16.21
C ALA A 68 -0.70 7.50 -15.72
N LYS A 69 -1.45 6.86 -16.63
CA LYS A 69 -2.69 6.14 -16.30
C LYS A 69 -2.42 4.90 -15.43
N ALA A 70 -1.34 4.18 -15.68
CA ALA A 70 -0.94 3.04 -14.85
C ALA A 70 -0.52 3.47 -13.43
N LYS A 71 0.24 4.57 -13.31
CA LYS A 71 0.62 5.17 -12.01
C LYS A 71 -0.60 5.66 -11.25
N ALA A 72 -1.55 6.32 -11.94
CA ALA A 72 -2.81 6.75 -11.35
C ALA A 72 -3.69 5.57 -10.88
N ALA A 73 -3.72 4.47 -11.65
CA ALA A 73 -4.46 3.26 -11.26
C ALA A 73 -3.84 2.58 -10.02
N ALA A 74 -2.51 2.50 -9.94
CA ALA A 74 -1.82 1.98 -8.75
C ALA A 74 -2.07 2.86 -7.51
N LEU A 75 -2.07 4.19 -7.67
CA LEU A 75 -2.40 5.12 -6.60
C LEU A 75 -3.87 5.01 -6.16
N ALA A 76 -4.80 4.80 -7.10
CA ALA A 76 -6.20 4.55 -6.78
C ALA A 76 -6.40 3.24 -5.99
N LYS A 77 -5.66 2.18 -6.34
CA LYS A 77 -5.64 0.92 -5.56
C LYS A 77 -5.13 1.14 -4.14
N GLN A 78 -4.01 1.88 -3.98
CA GLN A 78 -3.47 2.23 -2.66
C GLN A 78 -4.52 2.91 -1.77
N LYS A 79 -5.32 3.84 -2.32
CA LYS A 79 -6.37 4.55 -1.57
C LYS A 79 -7.55 3.63 -1.23
N ARG A 80 -7.93 2.72 -2.12
CA ARG A 80 -9.05 1.80 -1.90
C ARG A 80 -8.70 0.72 -0.88
N GLU A 81 -7.59 0.02 -1.07
CA GLU A 81 -7.14 -1.07 -0.20
C GLU A 81 -6.77 -0.54 1.19
N GLY A 82 -6.18 0.65 1.27
CA GLY A 82 -5.93 1.34 2.53
C GLY A 82 -7.19 1.77 3.29
N THR A 83 -8.39 1.65 2.71
CA THR A 83 -9.68 1.92 3.38
C THR A 83 -10.40 0.60 3.71
N GLU A 84 -10.43 -0.35 2.77
CA GLU A 84 -11.04 -1.68 2.99
C GLU A 84 -10.33 -2.47 4.11
N GLU A 85 -9.00 -2.46 4.16
CA GLU A 85 -8.26 -3.25 5.15
C GLU A 85 -8.45 -2.72 6.59
N VAL A 86 -8.63 -1.41 6.75
CA VAL A 86 -8.98 -0.79 8.04
C VAL A 86 -10.33 -1.29 8.54
N THR A 87 -11.26 -1.46 7.60
CA THR A 87 -12.65 -1.84 7.88
C THR A 87 -12.76 -3.32 8.23
N GLU A 88 -12.06 -4.21 7.51
CA GLU A 88 -12.00 -5.63 7.84
C GLU A 88 -11.26 -5.90 9.16
N GLU A 89 -10.15 -5.21 9.40
CA GLU A 89 -9.37 -5.38 10.63
C GLU A 89 -10.16 -4.91 11.88
N GLU A 90 -10.91 -3.80 11.79
CA GLU A 90 -11.81 -3.37 12.87
C GLU A 90 -12.94 -4.36 13.12
N LYS A 91 -13.55 -4.89 12.04
CA LYS A 91 -14.64 -5.87 12.14
C LYS A 91 -14.15 -7.19 12.77
N ALA A 92 -12.95 -7.64 12.42
CA ALA A 92 -12.32 -8.81 13.03
C ALA A 92 -12.00 -8.58 14.52
N LYS A 93 -11.49 -7.40 14.89
CA LYS A 93 -11.20 -7.06 16.29
C LYS A 93 -12.48 -6.92 17.13
N ALA A 94 -13.56 -6.39 16.55
CA ALA A 94 -14.87 -6.31 17.20
C ALA A 94 -15.45 -7.71 17.45
N LYS A 95 -15.38 -8.61 16.47
CA LYS A 95 -15.77 -10.02 16.65
C LYS A 95 -14.93 -10.72 17.71
N ALA A 96 -13.61 -10.51 17.73
CA ALA A 96 -12.73 -11.11 18.73
C ALA A 96 -13.02 -10.60 20.15
N LYS A 97 -13.28 -9.30 20.32
CA LYS A 97 -13.70 -8.74 21.61
C LYS A 97 -15.07 -9.27 22.06
N ALA A 98 -16.03 -9.41 21.14
CA ALA A 98 -17.34 -9.97 21.45
C ALA A 98 -17.25 -11.45 21.88
N ALA A 99 -16.42 -12.24 21.20
CA ALA A 99 -16.18 -13.64 21.57
C ALA A 99 -15.45 -13.79 22.92
N ALA A 100 -14.57 -12.85 23.26
CA ALA A 100 -13.86 -12.83 24.55
C ALA A 100 -14.74 -12.35 25.72
N ALA A 101 -15.75 -11.51 25.47
CA ALA A 101 -16.71 -11.06 26.49
C ALA A 101 -17.84 -12.07 26.74
N ALA A 102 -18.00 -13.06 25.86
CA ALA A 102 -19.01 -14.13 25.97
C ALA A 102 -18.47 -15.44 26.61
N LYS A 103 -17.20 -15.44 27.04
CA LYS A 103 -16.59 -16.49 27.85
C LYS A 103 -16.41 -16.00 29.28
#